data_AF-A0A7W4C6N6-F1
#
_entry.id   AF-A0A7W4C6N6-F1
#
_cell.length_a   1.000
_cell.length_b   1.000
_cell.length_c   1.000
_cell.angle_alpha   90.00
_cell.angle_beta   90.00
_cell.angle_gamma   90.00
#
_symmetry.space_group_name_H-M   'P 1'
#
loop_
_entity.id
_entity.type
_entity.pdbx_description
1 polymer ?
#
loop_
_entity_poly.entity_id
_entity_poly.type
_entity_poly.pdbx_seq_one_letter_code
_entity_poly.pdbx_strand_id
1 'polypeptide(L)'
;DAWTATDHWQSAWDSNDNTLPDAIIAHIQWPDDAVVYFCYEKYQIVETRWDIFVRNWQCFLFFDDGPILISPKHKQALMFQQNGQYKLGVRG
;
A
#
# COMPACT_ATOMS: atom_id res chain seq x y z
N ASP A 1 -5.45 -12.82 -14.25
CA ASP A 1 -4.72 -12.53 -13.01
C ASP A 1 -5.12 -11.18 -12.45
N ALA A 2 -5.27 -11.07 -11.12
CA ALA A 2 -5.62 -9.81 -10.45
C ALA A 2 -4.40 -8.94 -10.09
N TRP A 3 -3.20 -9.54 -10.05
CA TRP A 3 -1.93 -8.88 -9.75
C TRP A 3 -1.14 -8.66 -11.04
N THR A 4 -0.70 -7.43 -11.29
CA THR A 4 -0.12 -6.99 -12.56
C THR A 4 1.36 -6.65 -12.47
N ALA A 5 1.87 -6.32 -11.29
CA ALA A 5 3.29 -6.03 -11.07
C ALA A 5 3.73 -6.45 -9.66
N THR A 6 5.04 -6.69 -9.49
CA THR A 6 5.67 -7.00 -8.20
C THR A 6 7.04 -6.32 -8.16
N ASP A 7 7.33 -5.62 -7.07
CA ASP A 7 8.60 -4.92 -6.86
C ASP A 7 8.91 -4.81 -5.34
N HIS A 8 10.03 -4.19 -4.97
CA HIS A 8 10.52 -4.12 -3.59
C HIS A 8 10.21 -2.77 -2.94
N TRP A 9 9.46 -2.79 -1.82
CA TRP A 9 9.24 -1.58 -1.02
C TRP A 9 10.40 -1.32 -0.05
N GLN A 10 11.12 -2.38 0.34
CA GLN A 10 12.18 -2.30 1.34
C GLN A 10 13.34 -1.39 0.89
N SER A 11 13.62 -1.33 -0.42
CA SER A 11 14.64 -0.42 -0.95
C SER A 11 14.27 1.06 -0.77
N ALA A 12 12.99 1.41 -0.84
CA ALA A 12 12.52 2.77 -0.54
C ALA A 12 12.52 3.05 0.97
N TRP A 13 12.27 2.02 1.78
CA TRP A 13 12.28 2.11 3.24
C TRP A 13 13.66 2.47 3.79
N ASP A 14 14.72 1.87 3.24
CA ASP A 14 16.10 2.10 3.67
C ASP A 14 16.67 3.45 3.18
N SER A 15 15.91 4.19 2.38
CA SER A 15 16.33 5.50 1.86
C SER A 15 16.16 6.60 2.92
N ASN A 16 16.93 7.69 2.79
CA ASN A 16 16.77 8.87 3.66
C ASN A 16 15.53 9.72 3.30
N ASP A 17 14.80 9.36 2.23
CA ASP A 17 13.60 10.06 1.79
C ASP A 17 12.36 9.26 2.20
N ASN A 18 11.37 9.94 2.80
CA ASN A 18 10.13 9.29 3.24
C ASN A 18 9.11 9.24 2.10
N THR A 19 9.54 8.72 0.95
CA THR A 19 8.72 8.59 -0.25
C THR A 19 8.35 7.13 -0.48
N LEU A 20 7.08 6.88 -0.77
CA LEU A 20 6.65 5.59 -1.29
C LEU A 20 7.33 5.30 -2.64
N PRO A 21 7.55 4.02 -2.99
CA PRO A 21 8.05 3.64 -4.30
C PRO A 21 7.26 4.28 -5.46
N ASP A 22 7.97 4.83 -6.45
CA ASP A 22 7.37 5.56 -7.59
C ASP A 22 6.32 4.73 -8.34
N ALA A 23 6.54 3.41 -8.46
CA ALA A 23 5.58 2.53 -9.13
C ALA A 23 4.25 2.40 -8.36
N ILE A 24 4.25 2.55 -7.03
CA ILE A 24 3.01 2.63 -6.23
C ILE A 24 2.28 3.93 -6.54
N ILE A 25 2.99 5.06 -6.53
CA ILE A 25 2.43 6.39 -6.84
C ILE A 25 1.89 6.45 -8.27
N ALA A 26 2.58 5.84 -9.23
CA ALA A 26 2.11 5.77 -10.61
C ALA A 26 0.82 4.92 -10.75
N HIS A 27 0.73 3.80 -10.04
CA HIS A 27 -0.41 2.89 -10.09
C HIS A 27 -1.64 3.43 -9.34
N ILE A 28 -1.42 4.08 -8.20
CA ILE A 28 -2.46 4.64 -7.35
C ILE A 28 -2.68 6.12 -7.66
N GLN A 29 -3.71 6.38 -8.46
CA GLN A 29 -4.18 7.73 -8.78
C GLN A 29 -5.41 8.11 -7.93
N TRP A 30 -5.36 7.81 -6.63
CA TRP A 30 -6.44 8.17 -5.71
C TRP A 30 -6.33 9.64 -5.27
N PRO A 31 -7.45 10.35 -5.08
CA PRO A 31 -7.45 11.65 -4.42
C PRO A 31 -6.81 11.58 -3.03
N ASP A 32 -6.17 12.67 -2.59
CA ASP A 32 -5.57 12.78 -1.25
C ASP A 32 -6.56 12.45 -0.11
N ASP A 33 -7.82 12.85 -0.28
CA ASP A 33 -8.90 12.62 0.69
C ASP A 33 -9.60 11.27 0.53
N ALA A 34 -9.14 10.41 -0.38
CA ALA A 34 -9.73 9.10 -0.58
C ALA A 34 -9.62 8.25 0.69
N VAL A 35 -10.74 7.66 1.10
CA VAL A 35 -10.77 6.68 2.19
C VAL A 35 -10.02 5.42 1.73
N VAL A 36 -9.12 4.94 2.58
CA VAL A 36 -8.34 3.73 2.38
C VAL A 36 -8.45 2.83 3.60
N TYR A 37 -8.44 1.52 3.33
CA TYR A 37 -8.44 0.46 4.32
C TYR A 37 -7.11 -0.28 4.24
N PHE A 38 -6.37 -0.29 5.34
CA PHE A 38 -5.15 -1.06 5.50
C PHE A 38 -5.46 -2.29 6.38
N CYS A 39 -5.65 -3.42 5.73
CA CYS A 39 -5.99 -4.70 6.35
C CYS A 39 -4.68 -5.44 6.67
N TYR A 40 -4.21 -5.34 7.92
CA TYR A 40 -2.89 -5.88 8.31
C TYR A 40 -2.97 -7.17 9.12
N GLU A 41 -4.15 -7.53 9.61
CA GLU A 41 -4.44 -8.88 10.08
C GLU A 41 -5.89 -9.24 9.73
N LYS A 42 -6.26 -10.52 9.91
CA LYS A 42 -7.59 -11.07 9.62
C LYS A 42 -8.76 -10.23 10.16
N TYR A 43 -8.58 -9.61 11.32
CA TYR A 43 -9.62 -8.83 12.00
C TYR A 43 -9.19 -7.41 12.35
N GLN A 44 -8.00 -6.98 11.89
CA GLN A 44 -7.48 -5.65 12.19
C GLN A 44 -7.34 -4.86 10.90
N ILE A 45 -8.10 -3.76 10.86
CA ILE A 45 -8.16 -2.86 9.70
C ILE A 45 -8.01 -1.44 10.22
N VAL A 46 -7.09 -0.69 9.63
CA VAL A 46 -7.02 0.76 9.82
C VAL A 46 -7.79 1.44 8.70
N GLU A 47 -8.82 2.21 9.04
CA GLU A 47 -9.45 3.15 8.13
C GLU A 47 -8.74 4.51 8.25
N THR A 48 -8.29 5.06 7.12
CA THR A 48 -7.64 6.38 7.08
C THR A 48 -7.83 7.03 5.71
N ARG A 49 -7.15 8.15 5.47
CA ARG A 49 -7.07 8.81 4.17
C ARG A 49 -5.79 8.45 3.44
N TRP A 50 -5.83 8.47 2.11
CA TRP A 50 -4.68 8.17 1.27
C TRP A 50 -3.47 9.06 1.60
N ASP A 51 -3.66 10.37 1.76
CA ASP A 51 -2.60 11.30 2.12
C ASP A 51 -1.93 10.97 3.48
N ILE A 52 -2.71 10.51 4.47
CA ILE A 52 -2.19 10.08 5.77
C ILE A 52 -1.40 8.79 5.63
N PHE A 53 -1.86 7.84 4.81
CA PHE A 53 -1.10 6.63 4.51
C PHE A 53 0.24 6.95 3.85
N VAL A 54 0.25 7.75 2.76
CA VAL A 54 1.48 8.13 2.03
C VAL A 54 2.50 8.78 2.95
N ARG A 55 2.08 9.71 3.81
CA ARG A 55 2.98 10.42 4.73
C ARG A 55 3.59 9.53 5.82
N ASN A 56 2.89 8.46 6.22
CA ASN A 56 3.27 7.61 7.35
C ASN A 56 3.44 6.15 6.96
N TRP A 57 3.67 5.86 5.68
CA TRP A 57 3.62 4.50 5.13
C TRP A 57 4.58 3.55 5.84
N GLN A 58 5.73 4.05 6.29
CA GLN A 58 6.68 3.27 7.07
C GLN A 58 6.04 2.77 8.38
N CYS A 59 5.31 3.62 9.11
CA CYS A 59 4.63 3.21 10.34
C CYS A 59 3.60 2.09 10.08
N PHE A 60 2.96 2.07 8.91
CA PHE A 60 2.00 1.04 8.54
C PHE A 60 2.64 -0.32 8.25
N LEU A 61 3.84 -0.37 7.63
CA LEU A 61 4.50 -1.65 7.33
C LEU A 61 5.41 -2.16 8.44
N PHE A 62 5.45 -1.49 9.61
CA PHE A 62 6.24 -1.97 10.75
C PHE A 62 5.81 -3.37 11.23
N PHE A 63 4.53 -3.69 11.07
CA PHE A 63 3.97 -5.02 11.30
C PHE A 63 3.60 -5.64 9.95
N ASP A 64 4.60 -6.16 9.22
CA ASP A 64 4.32 -6.88 7.98
C ASP A 64 3.76 -8.30 8.30
N ASP A 65 2.45 -8.47 8.07
CA ASP A 65 1.85 -9.81 7.99
C ASP A 65 1.00 -9.92 6.71
N GLY A 66 1.63 -9.56 5.60
CA GLY A 66 0.97 -9.58 4.30
C GLY A 66 -0.16 -8.55 4.13
N PRO A 67 -0.01 -7.27 4.57
CA PRO A 67 -1.14 -6.36 4.63
C PRO A 67 -1.64 -5.99 3.22
N ILE A 68 -2.94 -5.79 3.12
CA ILE A 68 -3.61 -5.37 1.88
C ILE A 68 -4.14 -3.95 2.05
N LEU A 69 -3.80 -3.07 1.10
CA LEU A 69 -4.34 -1.71 1.03
C LEU A 69 -5.33 -1.59 -0.14
N ILE A 70 -6.53 -1.12 0.17
CA ILE A 70 -7.62 -0.91 -0.81
C ILE A 70 -8.38 0.38 -0.52
N SER A 71 -9.07 0.90 -1.53
CA SER A 71 -10.07 1.96 -1.36
C SER A 71 -11.44 1.44 -1.78
N PRO A 72 -12.56 1.79 -1.10
CA PRO A 72 -13.88 1.30 -1.48
C PRO A 72 -14.33 1.85 -2.85
N LYS A 73 -13.86 3.05 -3.24
CA LYS A 73 -14.28 3.75 -4.47
C LYS A 73 -13.39 3.45 -5.68
N HIS A 74 -12.24 2.81 -5.49
CA HIS A 74 -11.25 2.61 -6.55
C HIS A 74 -10.88 1.13 -6.69
N LYS A 75 -10.61 0.69 -7.92
CA LYS A 75 -10.35 -0.73 -8.20
C LYS A 75 -8.93 -1.17 -7.86
N GLN A 76 -7.97 -0.26 -7.82
CA GLN A 76 -6.58 -0.62 -7.50
C GLN A 76 -6.46 -1.24 -6.11
N ALA A 77 -5.47 -2.10 -5.95
CA ALA A 77 -5.10 -2.73 -4.69
C ALA A 77 -3.58 -2.86 -4.59
N LEU A 78 -3.08 -2.81 -3.35
CA LEU A 78 -1.71 -3.15 -3.00
C LEU A 78 -1.71 -4.30 -2.01
N MET A 79 -0.74 -5.19 -2.12
CA MET A 79 -0.44 -6.20 -1.11
C MET A 79 1.05 -6.14 -0.80
N PHE A 80 1.40 -5.86 0.45
CA PHE A 80 2.78 -5.94 0.90
C PHE A 80 3.06 -7.38 1.35
N GLN A 81 4.28 -7.86 1.18
CA GLN A 81 4.71 -9.22 1.47
C GLN A 81 5.87 -9.19 2.45
N GLN A 82 5.96 -10.25 3.27
CA GLN A 82 6.97 -10.39 4.32
C GLN A 82 8.41 -10.54 3.81
N ASN A 83 8.59 -10.72 2.51
CA ASN A 83 9.89 -10.78 1.85
C ASN A 83 10.36 -9.41 1.33
N GLY A 84 9.75 -8.31 1.79
CA GLY A 84 10.11 -6.96 1.36
C GLY A 84 9.55 -6.54 -0.01
N GLN A 85 8.64 -7.33 -0.58
CA GLN A 85 8.00 -7.04 -1.87
C GLN A 85 6.58 -6.50 -1.71
N TYR A 86 6.09 -5.79 -2.72
CA TYR A 86 4.68 -5.45 -2.86
C TYR A 86 4.15 -5.92 -4.21
N LYS A 87 2.86 -6.20 -4.27
CA LYS A 87 2.12 -6.47 -5.50
C LYS A 87 1.13 -5.37 -5.78
N LEU A 88 1.06 -4.98 -7.05
CA LEU A 88 0.07 -4.06 -7.59
C LEU A 88 -1.01 -4.85 -8.30
N GLY A 89 -2.27 -4.52 -8.05
CA GLY A 89 -3.40 -5.21 -8.65
C GLY A 89 -4.60 -4.32 -8.92
N VAL A 90 -5.59 -4.90 -9.59
CA VAL A 90 -6.88 -4.29 -9.89
C VAL A 90 -7.99 -5.31 -9.60
N ARG A 91 -8.95 -4.92 -8.77
CA ARG A 91 -10.13 -5.72 -8.42
C ARG A 91 -11.11 -5.77 -9.60
N GLY A 92 -11.66 -6.96 -9.88
CA GLY A 92 -12.69 -7.20 -10.91
C GLY A 92 -13.94 -6.35 -10.69
#